data_AF-A0A971Z8G8-F1
#
_entry.id   AF-A0A971Z8G8-F1
#
_cell.length_a   1.000
_cell.length_b   1.000
_cell.length_c   1.000
_cell.angle_alpha   90.00
_cell.angle_beta   90.00
_cell.angle_gamma   90.00
#
_symmetry.space_group_name_H-M   'P 1'
#
loop_
_entity.id
_entity.type
_entity.pdbx_description
1 polymer ?
#
loop_
_entity_poly.entity_id
_entity_poly.type
_entity_poly.pdbx_seq_one_letter_code
_entity_poly.pdbx_strand_id
1 'polypeptide(L)' 'MKCPFCGSLDSRVLDSRPTDEGSAIRRRRECGSCTKRFTTYEKIETLPLFVIK' A
#
# COMPACT_ATOMS: atom_id res chain seq x y z
N MET A 1 3.05 7.33 -2.90
CA MET A 1 2.90 6.16 -3.78
C MET A 1 2.78 6.68 -5.20
N LYS A 2 3.55 6.14 -6.14
CA LYS A 2 3.46 6.56 -7.54
C LYS A 2 2.11 6.12 -8.12
N CYS A 3 1.35 7.04 -8.71
CA CYS A 3 0.09 6.74 -9.36
C CYS A 3 0.36 5.82 -10.57
N PRO A 4 -0.29 4.66 -10.69
CA PRO A 4 -0.09 3.74 -11.81
C PRO A 4 -0.64 4.27 -13.14
N PHE A 5 -1.45 5.33 -13.11
CA PHE A 5 -2.08 5.88 -14.31
C PHE A 5 -1.32 7.05 -14.93
N CYS A 6 -0.88 8.00 -14.11
CA CYS A 6 -0.21 9.23 -14.58
C CYS A 6 1.24 9.35 -14.09
N GLY A 7 1.69 8.46 -13.20
CA GLY A 7 3.05 8.49 -12.68
C GLY A 7 3.33 9.56 -11.62
N SER A 8 2.36 10.37 -11.22
CA SER A 8 2.56 11.38 -10.18
C SER A 8 2.75 10.76 -8.80
N LEU A 9 3.44 11.46 -7.89
CA LEU A 9 3.67 11.00 -6.52
C LEU A 9 2.53 11.41 -5.57
N ASP A 10 1.68 12.33 -6.02
CA ASP A 10 0.60 12.89 -5.25
C ASP A 10 -0.60 11.94 -5.20
N SER A 11 -0.78 11.32 -4.04
CA SER A 11 -1.84 10.34 -3.78
C SER A 11 -2.35 10.48 -2.34
N ARG A 12 -3.67 10.53 -2.20
CA ARG A 12 -4.37 10.64 -0.93
C ARG A 12 -4.98 9.29 -0.54
N VAL A 13 -4.84 8.90 0.72
CA VAL A 13 -5.51 7.69 1.25
C VAL A 13 -6.97 8.01 1.55
N LEU A 14 -7.90 7.18 1.04
CA LEU A 14 -9.34 7.32 1.24
C LEU A 14 -9.89 6.36 2.29
N ASP A 15 -9.48 5.10 2.23
CA ASP A 15 -9.99 4.02 3.08
C ASP A 15 -8.84 3.04 3.34
N SER A 16 -8.72 2.56 4.58
CA SER A 16 -7.75 1.54 4.97
C SER A 16 -8.49 0.41 5.68
N ARG A 17 -8.36 -0.81 5.17
CA ARG A 17 -8.93 -2.01 5.78
C ARG A 17 -7.81 -3.00 6.09
N PRO A 18 -7.73 -3.51 7.32
CA PRO A 18 -6.92 -4.69 7.58
C PRO A 18 -7.52 -5.90 6.85
N THR A 19 -6.66 -6.81 6.41
CA THR A 19 -7.02 -8.10 5.80
C THR A 19 -6.70 -9.22 6.79
N ASP A 20 -7.29 -10.41 6.60
CA ASP A 20 -7.32 -11.49 7.59
C ASP A 20 -5.97 -11.72 8.31
N GLU A 21 -6.08 -11.79 9.64
CA GLU A 21 -5.01 -11.96 10.64
C GLU A 21 -3.99 -10.82 10.74
N GLY A 22 -4.26 -9.63 10.20
CA GLY A 22 -3.38 -8.46 10.34
C GLY A 22 -2.09 -8.55 9.52
N SER A 23 -1.98 -9.56 8.66
CA SER A 23 -0.84 -9.82 7.78
C SER A 23 -0.67 -8.77 6.67
N ALA A 24 -1.78 -8.11 6.29
CA ALA A 24 -1.79 -7.11 5.23
C ALA A 24 -2.81 -6.01 5.48
N ILE A 25 -2.46 -4.78 5.10
CA ILE A 25 -3.35 -3.61 5.08
C ILE A 25 -3.64 -3.24 3.64
N ARG A 26 -4.91 -3.30 3.26
CA ARG A 26 -5.39 -2.78 1.97
C ARG A 26 -5.74 -1.30 2.13
N ARG A 27 -5.08 -0.43 1.38
CA ARG A 27 -5.36 1.01 1.33
C ARG A 27 -5.91 1.41 -0.03
N ARG A 28 -7.09 2.02 -0.07
CA ARG A 28 -7.64 2.67 -1.26
C ARG A 28 -7.09 4.10 -1.33
N ARG A 29 -6.43 4.44 -2.43
CA ARG A 29 -5.82 5.75 -2.67
C ARG A 29 -6.46 6.43 -3.88
N GLU A 30 -6.47 7.75 -3.89
CA GLU A 30 -6.89 8.60 -5.00
C GLU A 30 -5.73 9.49 -5.41
N CYS A 31 -5.48 9.63 -6.71
CA CYS A 31 -4.45 10.51 -7.23
C CYS A 31 -4.93 11.97 -7.25
N GLY A 32 -4.17 12.90 -6.70
CA GLY A 32 -4.50 14.33 -6.74
C GLY A 32 -4.41 14.94 -8.15
N SER A 33 -3.56 14.37 -9.02
CA SER A 33 -3.31 14.92 -10.36
C SER A 33 -4.30 14.44 -11.42
N CYS A 34 -4.74 13.18 -11.36
CA CYS A 34 -5.64 12.60 -12.37
C CYS A 34 -6.95 12.05 -11.78
N THR A 35 -7.20 12.26 -10.47
CA THR A 35 -8.43 11.89 -9.76
C THR A 35 -8.82 10.40 -9.85
N LYS A 36 -7.90 9.55 -10.32
CA LYS A 36 -8.11 8.10 -10.44
C LYS A 36 -7.83 7.41 -9.11
N ARG A 37 -8.63 6.37 -8.83
CA ARG A 37 -8.53 5.57 -7.61
C ARG A 37 -7.80 4.26 -7.87
N PHE A 38 -6.95 3.86 -6.93
CA PHE A 38 -6.19 2.60 -6.98
C PHE A 38 -6.05 2.01 -5.57
N THR A 39 -5.78 0.71 -5.47
CA THR A 39 -5.60 0.02 -4.18
C THR A 39 -4.17 -0.46 -4.03
N THR A 40 -3.59 -0.21 -2.86
CA THR A 40 -2.26 -0.68 -2.49
C THR A 40 -2.37 -1.66 -1.34
N TYR A 41 -1.58 -2.73 -1.38
CA TYR A 41 -1.46 -3.69 -0.29
C TYR A 41 -0.13 -3.46 0.40
N GLU A 42 -0.16 -3.19 1.70
CA GLU A 42 1.02 -3.15 2.55
C GLU A 42 1.03 -4.44 3.36
N LYS A 43 1.99 -5.34 3.08
CA LYS A 43 2.16 -6.60 3.80
C LYS A 43 3.22 -6.43 4.88
N ILE A 44 3.01 -7.03 6.04
CA ILE A 44 4.04 -7.12 7.08
C ILE A 44 4.96 -8.26 6.68
N GLU A 45 6.17 -7.95 6.20
CA GLU A 45 7.21 -8.95 5.95
C GLU A 45 7.93 -9.27 7.28
N THR A 46 7.76 -10.49 7.79
CA THR A 46 8.60 -11.03 8.86
C THR A 46 9.84 -11.65 8.22
N LEU A 47 10.96 -10.94 8.22
CA LEU A 47 12.23 -11.54 7.83
C LEU A 47 12.65 -12.53 8.93
N PRO A 48 12.89 -13.82 8.61
CA PRO A 48 13.50 -14.74 9.57
C PRO A 48 14.93 -14.29 9.85
N LEU A 49 15.24 -14.04 11.13
CA LEU A 49 16.60 -13.79 11.59
C LEU A 49 17.34 -15.12 11.67
N PHE A 50 18.35 -15.30 10.83
CA PHE A 50 19.27 -16.45 10.92
C PHE A 50 20.50 -16.05 11.75
N VAL A 51 20.73 -16.78 12.84
CA VAL A 51 21.99 -16.70 13.60
C VAL A 51 22.95 -17.71 12.99
N ILE A 52 24.01 -17.20 12.34
CA ILE A 52 25.15 -18.02 11.94
C ILE A 52 26.05 -18.13 13.17
N LYS A 53 26.30 -19.37 13.61
CA LYS A 53 27.24 -19.67 14.70
C LYS A 53 28.66 -19.79 14.17
#